data_AF-A0A173VKI9-F1
#
_entry.id   AF-A0A173VKI9-F1
#
_cell.length_a   1.000
_cell.length_b   1.000
_cell.length_c   1.000
_cell.angle_alpha   90.00
_cell.angle_beta   90.00
_cell.angle_gamma   90.00
#
_symmetry.space_group_name_H-M   'P 1'
#
loop_
_entity.id
_entity.type
_entity.pdbx_description
1 polymer ?
#
loop_
_entity_poly.entity_id
_entity_poly.type
_entity_poly.pdbx_seq_one_letter_code
_entity_poly.pdbx_strand_id
1 'polypeptide(L)'
;MFIVNASNRYTIAMTDIEPRNWNYYTMYIRSVIHVVMQEMGYSEEQIGQYFKMSGDTTVTKTHGRKSVGGINRMVMDAQYFGKKLEKEAKYQWEFSEYLNRDICQPEGFDAYGYPSELFKLDMERLGIAAKRKPAKVIDFAQYIENNRGTND
;
A
#
# COMPACT_ATOMS: atom_id res chain seq x y z
N MET A 1 0.05 13.24 -9.50
CA MET A 1 0.23 13.33 -8.04
C MET A 1 0.51 11.94 -7.51
N PHE A 2 1.51 11.77 -6.64
CA PHE A 2 1.73 10.52 -5.93
C PHE A 2 1.27 10.67 -4.49
N ILE A 3 0.53 9.68 -4.00
CA ILE A 3 0.10 9.59 -2.61
C ILE A 3 0.82 8.39 -2.02
N VAL A 4 1.71 8.62 -1.06
CA VAL A 4 2.56 7.57 -0.47
C VAL A 4 2.19 7.41 1.00
N ASN A 5 1.82 6.21 1.41
CA ASN A 5 1.62 5.89 2.82
C ASN A 5 2.99 5.88 3.54
N ALA A 6 3.12 6.70 4.57
CA ALA A 6 4.38 6.86 5.30
C ALA A 6 4.80 5.64 6.12
N SER A 7 3.88 4.74 6.47
CA SER A 7 4.14 3.54 7.27
C SER A 7 4.53 2.35 6.41
N ASN A 8 3.74 2.04 5.39
CA ASN A 8 3.89 0.81 4.59
C ASN A 8 4.38 1.05 3.15
N ARG A 9 4.67 2.31 2.78
CA ARG A 9 5.14 2.74 1.45
C ARG A 9 4.14 2.51 0.31
N TYR A 10 2.92 2.03 0.61
CA TYR A 10 1.91 1.83 -0.42
C TYR A 10 1.63 3.13 -1.15
N THR A 11 1.73 3.09 -2.48
CA THR A 11 1.66 4.27 -3.32
C THR A 11 0.52 4.22 -4.31
N ILE A 12 -0.17 5.35 -4.42
CA ILE A 12 -1.23 5.55 -5.39
C ILE A 12 -0.77 6.64 -6.36
N ALA A 13 -0.84 6.35 -7.66
CA ALA A 13 -0.71 7.32 -8.71
C ALA A 13 -2.08 7.92 -9.05
N MET A 14 -2.21 9.23 -8.87
CA MET A 14 -3.42 9.99 -9.18
C MET A 14 -3.14 11.08 -10.23
N THR A 15 -3.95 11.16 -11.28
CA THR A 15 -3.84 12.10 -12.40
C THR A 15 -5.15 12.86 -12.60
N ASP A 16 -5.20 13.67 -13.67
CA ASP A 16 -6.44 14.31 -14.13
C ASP A 16 -7.12 15.22 -13.08
N ILE A 17 -6.31 15.90 -12.26
CA ILE A 17 -6.80 17.02 -11.44
C ILE A 17 -6.59 18.29 -12.25
N GLU A 18 -7.70 18.90 -12.67
CA GLU A 18 -7.65 20.20 -13.32
C GLU A 18 -7.08 21.26 -12.36
N PRO A 19 -6.23 22.20 -12.82
CA PRO A 19 -5.63 23.21 -11.96
C PRO A 19 -6.64 24.02 -11.13
N ARG A 20 -7.81 24.31 -11.70
CA ARG A 20 -8.92 25.00 -11.00
C ARG A 20 -9.49 24.23 -9.81
N ASN A 21 -9.38 22.91 -9.81
CA ASN A 21 -9.91 22.04 -8.76
C ASN A 21 -8.85 21.68 -7.71
N TRP A 22 -7.65 22.29 -7.79
CA TRP A 22 -6.56 21.98 -6.88
C TRP A 22 -6.92 22.24 -5.42
N ASN A 23 -7.81 23.20 -5.12
CA ASN A 23 -8.28 23.44 -3.76
C ASN A 23 -9.06 22.25 -3.15
N TYR A 24 -9.55 21.33 -3.97
CA TYR A 24 -10.29 20.13 -3.56
C TYR A 24 -9.45 18.85 -3.58
N TYR A 25 -8.13 18.96 -3.79
CA TYR A 25 -7.26 17.80 -3.93
C TYR A 25 -7.30 16.84 -2.73
N THR A 26 -7.53 17.35 -1.51
CA THR A 26 -7.68 16.51 -0.31
C THR A 26 -8.91 15.61 -0.37
N MET A 27 -10.02 16.11 -0.94
CA MET A 27 -11.22 15.30 -1.19
C MET A 27 -10.95 14.22 -2.24
N TYR A 28 -10.21 14.56 -3.31
CA TYR A 28 -9.83 13.56 -4.32
C TYR A 28 -8.88 12.50 -3.77
N ILE A 29 -7.89 12.88 -2.95
CA ILE A 29 -7.01 11.93 -2.25
C ILE A 29 -7.84 10.95 -1.43
N ARG A 30 -8.80 11.44 -0.63
CA ARG A 30 -9.67 10.59 0.17
C ARG A 30 -10.49 9.64 -0.70
N SER A 31 -11.07 10.15 -1.79
CA SER A 31 -11.87 9.34 -2.73
C SER A 31 -11.04 8.25 -3.39
N VAL A 32 -9.80 8.54 -3.81
CA VAL A 32 -8.96 7.54 -4.45
C VAL A 32 -8.46 6.49 -3.46
N ILE A 33 -8.10 6.89 -2.22
CA ILE A 33 -7.78 5.92 -1.16
C ILE A 33 -8.97 4.99 -0.92
N HIS A 34 -10.18 5.51 -0.90
CA HIS A 34 -11.41 4.71 -0.76
C HIS A 34 -11.54 3.67 -1.89
N VAL A 35 -11.47 4.11 -3.16
CA VAL A 35 -11.53 3.22 -4.34
C VAL A 35 -10.47 2.12 -4.28
N VAL A 36 -9.22 2.48 -3.98
CA VAL A 36 -8.11 1.53 -3.88
C VAL A 36 -8.36 0.49 -2.79
N MET A 37 -8.88 0.91 -1.63
CA MET A 37 -9.20 -0.02 -0.56
C MET A 37 -10.37 -0.95 -0.93
N GLN A 38 -11.37 -0.47 -1.67
CA GLN A 38 -12.43 -1.33 -2.19
C GLN A 38 -11.87 -2.38 -3.17
N GLU A 39 -10.98 -1.99 -4.09
CA GLU A 39 -10.33 -2.91 -5.02
C GLU A 39 -9.46 -3.96 -4.32
N MET A 40 -8.86 -3.60 -3.19
CA MET A 40 -8.16 -4.55 -2.30
C MET A 40 -9.09 -5.52 -1.57
N GLY A 41 -10.41 -5.30 -1.63
CA GLY A 41 -11.43 -6.15 -1.02
C GLY A 41 -11.84 -5.75 0.40
N TYR A 42 -11.54 -4.52 0.84
CA TYR A 42 -12.03 -4.02 2.13
C TYR A 42 -13.50 -3.59 2.06
N SER A 43 -14.26 -3.88 3.11
CA SER A 43 -15.66 -3.44 3.22
C SER A 43 -15.77 -1.94 3.54
N GLU A 44 -16.92 -1.34 3.25
CA GLU A 44 -17.20 0.06 3.62
C GLU A 44 -17.01 0.33 5.12
N GLU A 45 -17.33 -0.64 5.97
CA GLU A 45 -17.11 -0.53 7.42
C GLU A 45 -15.61 -0.41 7.75
N GLN A 46 -14.78 -1.27 7.13
CA GLN A 46 -13.33 -1.26 7.34
C GLN A 46 -12.70 0.03 6.82
N ILE A 47 -13.13 0.50 5.65
CA ILE A 47 -12.66 1.76 5.06
C ILE A 47 -13.08 2.95 5.93
N GLY A 48 -14.32 2.94 6.44
CA GLY A 48 -14.83 3.94 7.38
C GLY A 48 -14.02 3.98 8.69
N GLN A 49 -13.70 2.81 9.25
CA GLN A 49 -12.85 2.70 10.44
C GLN A 49 -11.44 3.25 10.19
N TYR A 50 -10.82 2.91 9.04
CA TYR A 50 -9.50 3.43 8.66
C TYR A 50 -9.49 4.96 8.63
N PHE A 51 -10.47 5.57 7.96
CA PHE A 51 -10.56 7.02 7.91
C PHE A 51 -10.93 7.67 9.24
N LYS A 52 -11.67 6.98 10.11
CA LYS A 52 -11.95 7.46 11.46
C LYS A 52 -10.68 7.50 12.31
N MET A 53 -9.82 6.49 12.19
CA MET A 53 -8.54 6.43 12.90
C MET A 53 -7.53 7.45 12.36
N SER A 54 -7.57 7.77 11.07
CA SER A 54 -6.70 8.80 10.49
C SER A 54 -7.02 10.23 10.96
N GLY A 55 -8.21 10.45 11.52
CA GLY A 55 -8.67 11.76 11.95
C GLY A 55 -8.89 12.75 10.81
N ASP A 56 -8.97 14.03 11.15
CA ASP A 56 -9.17 15.11 10.19
C ASP A 56 -7.96 15.28 9.27
N THR A 57 -8.23 15.51 7.98
CA THR A 57 -7.18 15.72 6.99
C THR A 57 -6.48 17.06 7.23
N THR A 58 -5.21 17.00 7.63
CA THR A 58 -4.35 18.17 7.80
C THR A 58 -3.25 18.16 6.75
N VAL A 59 -2.96 19.33 6.16
CA VAL A 59 -1.92 19.51 5.16
C VAL A 59 -0.75 20.21 5.82
N THR A 60 0.39 19.55 5.88
CA THR A 60 1.64 20.11 6.41
C THR A 60 2.77 19.91 5.43
N LYS A 61 3.85 20.68 5.58
CA LYS A 61 5.08 20.40 4.84
C LYS A 61 5.61 19.04 5.29
N THR A 62 6.07 18.24 4.33
CA THR A 62 6.65 16.94 4.65
C THR A 62 7.92 17.13 5.45
N HIS A 63 7.96 16.54 6.65
CA HIS A 63 9.14 16.53 7.51
C HIS A 63 9.50 15.08 7.86
N GLY A 64 10.77 14.86 8.17
CA GLY A 64 11.29 13.56 8.56
C GLY A 64 11.84 12.73 7.41
N ARG A 65 12.92 11.99 7.69
CA ARG A 65 13.68 11.20 6.72
C ARG A 65 12.83 10.11 6.06
N LYS A 66 11.89 9.52 6.80
CA LYS A 66 11.01 8.43 6.36
C LYS A 66 10.08 8.86 5.21
N SER A 67 9.28 9.88 5.44
CA SER A 67 8.30 10.38 4.47
C SER A 67 8.98 10.91 3.19
N VAL A 68 10.11 11.61 3.35
CA VAL A 68 10.90 12.11 2.21
C VAL A 68 11.56 10.96 1.44
N GLY A 69 12.10 9.95 2.14
CA GLY A 69 12.73 8.78 1.52
C GLY A 69 11.76 7.96 0.65
N GLY A 70 10.55 7.72 1.15
CA GLY A 70 9.50 7.03 0.40
C GLY A 70 9.12 7.76 -0.88
N ILE A 71 8.91 9.08 -0.80
CA ILE A 71 8.60 9.92 -1.97
C ILE A 71 9.76 9.93 -2.97
N ASN A 72 11.00 10.13 -2.52
CA ASN A 72 12.16 10.18 -3.42
C ASN A 72 12.32 8.87 -4.19
N ARG A 73 12.19 7.73 -3.51
CA ARG A 73 12.27 6.43 -4.18
C ARG A 73 11.14 6.27 -5.19
N MET A 74 9.94 6.71 -4.84
CA MET A 74 8.78 6.65 -5.72
C MET A 74 8.96 7.49 -7.00
N VAL A 75 9.49 8.70 -6.87
CA VAL A 75 9.80 9.57 -8.01
C VAL A 75 10.84 8.92 -8.94
N MET A 76 11.86 8.26 -8.38
CA MET A 76 12.83 7.53 -9.18
C MET A 76 12.18 6.35 -9.92
N ASP A 77 11.38 5.54 -9.24
CA ASP A 77 10.74 4.36 -9.84
C ASP A 77 9.77 4.78 -10.97
N ALA A 78 9.02 5.87 -10.76
CA ALA A 78 8.08 6.47 -11.71
C ALA A 78 8.71 6.89 -13.04
N GLN A 79 9.97 7.35 -13.04
CA GLN A 79 10.67 7.77 -14.27
C GLN A 79 10.84 6.64 -15.29
N TYR A 80 10.82 5.39 -14.83
CA TYR A 80 11.00 4.21 -15.67
C TYR A 80 9.66 3.57 -16.10
N PHE A 81 8.53 4.21 -15.80
CA PHE A 81 7.23 3.73 -16.28
C PHE A 81 7.09 3.96 -17.79
N GLY A 82 7.19 2.90 -18.57
CA GLY A 82 7.19 2.96 -20.04
C GLY A 82 5.81 2.95 -20.71
N LYS A 83 4.72 2.93 -19.94
CA LYS A 83 3.36 2.87 -20.48
C LYS A 83 2.68 4.23 -20.44
N LYS A 84 1.67 4.40 -21.30
CA LYS A 84 0.85 5.62 -21.30
C LYS A 84 -0.08 5.61 -20.11
N LEU A 85 -0.29 6.78 -19.52
CA LEU A 85 -1.30 6.99 -18.49
C LEU A 85 -2.68 6.98 -19.13
N GLU A 86 -3.66 6.44 -18.40
CA GLU A 86 -5.05 6.42 -18.80
C GLU A 86 -5.60 7.85 -18.79
N LYS A 87 -6.23 8.26 -19.90
CA LYS A 87 -6.90 9.56 -19.98
C LYS A 87 -8.19 9.51 -19.18
N GLU A 88 -8.58 10.63 -18.57
CA GLU A 88 -9.84 10.80 -17.82
C GLU A 88 -9.99 9.92 -16.57
N ALA A 89 -9.02 9.02 -16.32
CA ALA A 89 -8.92 8.25 -15.09
C ALA A 89 -8.12 9.05 -14.05
N LYS A 90 -8.75 9.29 -12.88
CA LYS A 90 -8.05 9.91 -11.75
C LYS A 90 -7.11 8.92 -11.09
N TYR A 91 -7.58 7.70 -10.86
CA TYR A 91 -6.75 6.63 -10.35
C TYR A 91 -6.07 5.90 -11.50
N GLN A 92 -4.74 5.80 -11.46
CA GLN A 92 -3.94 5.09 -12.46
C GLN A 92 -3.57 3.72 -11.90
N TRP A 93 -4.44 2.72 -12.12
CA TRP A 93 -4.28 1.36 -11.59
C TRP A 93 -2.93 0.75 -11.96
N GLU A 94 -2.66 0.63 -13.26
CA GLU A 94 -1.44 -0.05 -13.74
C GLU A 94 -0.16 0.65 -13.29
N PHE A 95 -0.20 1.98 -13.20
CA PHE A 95 0.93 2.74 -12.69
C PHE A 95 1.10 2.54 -11.17
N SER A 96 0.01 2.49 -10.41
CA SER A 96 0.06 2.21 -8.97
C SER A 96 0.60 0.79 -8.70
N GLU A 97 0.16 -0.22 -9.45
CA GLU A 97 0.71 -1.58 -9.36
C GLU A 97 2.21 -1.61 -9.67
N TYR A 98 2.64 -0.93 -10.73
CA TYR A 98 4.06 -0.79 -11.07
C TYR A 98 4.87 -0.18 -9.90
N LEU A 99 4.33 0.83 -9.24
CA LEU A 99 4.99 1.55 -8.15
C LEU A 99 5.06 0.73 -6.84
N ASN A 100 4.20 -0.28 -6.70
CA ASN A 100 4.13 -1.17 -5.53
C ASN A 100 4.73 -2.56 -5.78
N ARG A 101 5.40 -2.79 -6.92
CA ARG A 101 5.93 -4.11 -7.29
C ARG A 101 7.23 -4.48 -6.57
N ASP A 102 7.95 -3.52 -6.02
CA ASP A 102 9.26 -3.76 -5.42
C ASP A 102 9.09 -4.04 -3.92
N ILE A 103 9.76 -5.09 -3.43
CA ILE A 103 9.80 -5.38 -1.99
C ILE A 103 10.48 -4.23 -1.24
N CYS A 104 9.96 -3.90 -0.07
CA CYS A 104 10.58 -2.94 0.82
C CYS A 104 10.52 -3.43 2.27
N GLN A 105 11.38 -2.88 3.11
CA GLN A 105 11.36 -3.06 4.56
C GLN A 105 11.20 -1.69 5.20
N PRO A 106 9.97 -1.18 5.32
CA PRO A 106 9.75 0.10 5.98
C PRO A 106 9.88 -0.05 7.49
N GLU A 107 10.36 1.01 8.13
CA GLU A 107 10.50 1.08 9.57
C GLU A 107 9.15 0.88 10.28
N GLY A 108 9.10 -0.06 11.22
CA GLY A 108 7.88 -0.52 11.89
C GLY A 108 7.38 -1.91 11.46
N PHE A 109 8.08 -2.55 10.51
CA PHE A 109 7.86 -3.93 10.07
C PHE A 109 9.15 -4.77 10.22
N ASP A 110 9.01 -5.97 10.76
CA ASP A 110 10.15 -6.86 11.04
C ASP A 110 10.63 -7.65 9.81
N ALA A 111 9.95 -7.50 8.67
CA ALA A 111 10.22 -8.27 7.46
C ALA A 111 10.12 -7.39 6.20
N TYR A 112 10.81 -7.84 5.15
CA TYR A 112 10.60 -7.35 3.79
C TYR A 112 9.22 -7.80 3.30
N GLY A 113 8.53 -6.92 2.57
CA GLY A 113 7.26 -7.26 1.95
C GLY A 113 6.94 -6.34 0.78
N TYR A 114 5.99 -6.78 -0.05
CA TYR A 114 5.38 -5.89 -1.03
C TYR A 114 4.54 -4.84 -0.29
N PRO A 115 4.57 -3.55 -0.71
CA PRO A 115 3.74 -2.51 -0.12
C PRO A 115 2.26 -2.89 0.05
N SER A 116 1.67 -3.65 -0.89
CA SER A 116 0.29 -4.14 -0.79
C SER A 116 0.08 -5.12 0.37
N GLU A 117 1.03 -6.02 0.61
CA GLU A 117 1.00 -6.94 1.75
C GLU A 117 1.27 -6.21 3.07
N LEU A 118 2.17 -5.25 3.07
CA LEU A 118 2.45 -4.41 4.23
C LEU A 118 1.25 -3.54 4.61
N PHE A 119 0.50 -3.03 3.62
CA PHE A 119 -0.77 -2.33 3.86
C PHE A 119 -1.79 -3.24 4.54
N LYS A 120 -1.92 -4.49 4.08
CA LYS A 120 -2.81 -5.46 4.71
C LYS A 120 -2.39 -5.80 6.14
N LEU A 121 -1.10 -5.98 6.39
CA LEU A 121 -0.57 -6.17 7.75
C LEU A 121 -0.84 -4.97 8.65
N ASP A 122 -0.77 -3.75 8.11
CA ASP A 122 -1.10 -2.53 8.86
C ASP A 122 -2.58 -2.50 9.24
N MET A 123 -3.49 -2.87 8.32
CA MET A 123 -4.92 -3.01 8.59
C MET A 123 -5.22 -4.06 9.67
N GLU A 124 -4.48 -5.17 9.70
CA GLU A 124 -4.55 -6.20 10.75
C GLU A 124 -4.00 -5.68 12.10
N ARG A 125 -2.90 -4.93 12.08
CA ARG A 125 -2.28 -4.33 13.26
C ARG A 125 -3.18 -3.28 13.90
N LEU A 126 -3.88 -2.49 13.10
CA LEU A 126 -4.86 -1.49 13.54
C LEU A 126 -6.16 -2.12 14.05
N GLY A 127 -6.34 -3.44 13.90
CA GLY A 127 -7.55 -4.16 14.31
C GLY A 127 -8.76 -3.94 13.39
N ILE A 128 -8.54 -3.38 12.19
CA ILE A 128 -9.59 -3.13 11.19
C ILE A 128 -9.85 -4.40 10.36
N ALA A 129 -8.79 -5.15 10.04
CA ALA A 129 -8.88 -6.43 9.37
C ALA A 129 -8.64 -7.58 10.35
N ALA A 130 -9.34 -8.70 10.14
CA ALA A 130 -9.08 -9.92 10.91
C ALA A 130 -7.65 -10.41 10.63
N LYS A 131 -6.93 -10.77 11.70
CA LYS A 131 -5.59 -11.37 11.57
C LYS A 131 -5.68 -12.62 10.72
N ARG A 132 -4.78 -12.75 9.75
CA ARG A 132 -4.68 -13.98 8.97
C ARG A 132 -4.37 -15.15 9.91
N LYS A 133 -4.89 -16.33 9.58
CA LYS A 133 -4.36 -17.55 10.21
C LYS A 133 -2.85 -17.57 9.96
N PRO A 134 -2.03 -17.88 10.97
CA PRO A 134 -0.61 -18.09 10.74
C PRO A 134 -0.48 -19.05 9.55
N ALA A 135 0.35 -18.68 8.56
CA ALA A 135 0.65 -19.61 7.48
C ALA A 135 1.09 -20.93 8.13
N LYS A 136 0.68 -22.07 7.56
CA LYS A 136 1.26 -23.35 7.96
C LYS A 136 2.75 -23.26 7.68
N VAL A 137 3.55 -22.98 8.71
CA VAL A 137 5.00 -23.03 8.61
C VAL A 137 5.33 -24.50 8.45
N ILE A 138 5.76 -24.88 7.25
CA ILE A 138 6.34 -26.20 7.05
C ILE A 138 7.71 -26.15 7.72
N ASP A 139 7.84 -26.82 8.85
CA ASP A 139 9.15 -27.11 9.41
C ASP A 139 9.84 -28.09 8.44
N PHE A 140 10.80 -27.57 7.68
CA PHE A 140 11.52 -28.37 6.68
C PHE A 140 12.33 -29.49 7.32
N ALA A 141 12.81 -29.34 8.56
CA ALA A 141 13.50 -30.41 9.26
C ALA A 141 12.51 -31.54 9.59
N GLN A 142 11.35 -31.19 10.15
CA GLN A 142 10.29 -32.14 10.46
C GLN A 142 9.70 -32.80 9.20
N TYR A 143 9.57 -32.06 8.09
CA TYR A 143 9.11 -32.59 6.81
C TYR A 143 10.10 -33.60 6.23
N ILE A 144 11.40 -33.31 6.26
CA ILE A 144 12.44 -34.23 5.78
C ILE A 144 12.46 -35.50 6.62
N GLU A 145 12.34 -35.38 7.94
CA GLU A 145 12.36 -36.51 8.87
C GLU A 145 11.15 -37.44 8.66
N ASN A 146 9.94 -36.87 8.52
CA ASN A 146 8.72 -37.63 8.27
C ASN A 146 8.69 -38.34 6.90
N ASN A 147 9.41 -37.82 5.90
CA ASN A 147 9.44 -38.40 4.55
C ASN A 147 10.66 -39.31 4.28
N ARG A 148 11.62 -39.39 5.22
CA ARG A 148 12.78 -40.30 5.10
C ARG A 148 12.44 -41.78 5.35
N GLY A 149 11.28 -42.09 5.92
CA GLY A 149 10.88 -43.45 6.31
C GLY A 149 10.03 -44.24 5.30
N THR A 150 10.03 -43.91 4.00
CA THR A 150 9.20 -44.61 2.98
C THR A 150 10.01 -45.28 1.86
N ASN A 151 11.30 -45.50 2.07
CA ASN A 151 12.13 -46.32 1.18
C ASN A 151 12.59 -47.59 1.92
N ASP A 152 11.66 -48.52 2.14
CA ASP A 152 11.95 -49.94 2.39
C ASP A 152 11.31 -50.79 1.29
#